data_AF-A0A2T1EB31-F1
#
_entry.id   AF-A0A2T1EB31-F1
#
_cell.length_a   1.000
_cell.length_b   1.000
_cell.length_c   1.000
_cell.angle_alpha   90.00
_cell.angle_beta   90.00
_cell.angle_gamma   90.00
#
_symmetry.space_group_name_H-M   'P 1'
#
loop_
_entity.id
_entity.type
_entity.pdbx_description
1 polymer ?
#
loop_
_entity_poly.entity_id
_entity_poly.type
_entity_poly.pdbx_seq_one_letter_code
_entity_poly.pdbx_strand_id
1 'polypeptide(L)' 'MKTSPQLVTISEASRLLGSGYSRRSILRRVDSGEWREGFEWIDDRRAGAANRQIKINLTAVNEWRVKPAAKR' A
#
# COMPACT_ATOMS: atom_id res chain seq x y z
N MET A 1 19.02 0.61 11.09
CA MET A 1 19.09 0.71 9.62
C MET A 1 17.79 1.32 9.13
N LYS A 2 17.80 2.43 8.38
CA LYS A 2 16.58 2.90 7.70
C LYS A 2 16.36 1.98 6.50
N THR A 3 15.41 1.06 6.61
CA THR A 3 15.03 0.19 5.50
C THR A 3 14.44 1.09 4.40
N SER A 4 15.04 1.10 3.22
CA SER A 4 14.47 1.83 2.09
C SER A 4 13.04 1.37 1.82
N PRO A 5 12.10 2.29 1.50
CA PRO A 5 10.72 1.92 1.24
C PRO A 5 10.65 0.98 0.05
N GLN A 6 10.11 -0.22 0.26
CA GLN A 6 9.91 -1.21 -0.80
C GLN A 6 8.59 -0.92 -1.51
N LEU A 7 8.66 -0.13 -2.59
CA LEU A 7 7.52 0.23 -3.41
C LEU A 7 7.26 -0.84 -4.48
N VAL A 8 6.08 -1.45 -4.44
CA VAL A 8 5.68 -2.52 -5.36
C VAL A 8 4.31 -2.27 -5.95
N THR A 9 3.98 -2.91 -7.07
CA THR A 9 2.63 -2.87 -7.64
C THR A 9 1.61 -3.56 -6.72
N ILE A 10 0.32 -3.27 -6.91
CA ILE A 10 -0.77 -3.97 -6.18
C ILE A 10 -0.69 -5.50 -6.39
N SER A 11 -0.29 -5.93 -7.58
CA SER A 11 -0.10 -7.33 -7.94
C SER A 11 0.94 -8.03 -7.07
N GLU A 12 2.11 -7.40 -6.95
CA GLU A 12 3.22 -7.90 -6.14
C GLU A 12 2.89 -7.81 -4.66
N ALA A 13 2.29 -6.70 -4.21
CA ALA A 13 1.82 -6.56 -2.83
C ALA A 13 0.84 -7.66 -2.45
N SER A 14 -0.11 -8.01 -3.33
CA SER A 14 -1.07 -9.08 -3.08
C SER A 14 -0.38 -10.44 -2.92
N ARG A 15 0.65 -10.72 -3.74
CA ARG A 15 1.46 -11.94 -3.63
C ARG A 15 2.30 -11.97 -2.35
N LEU A 16 2.89 -10.85 -1.97
CA LEU A 16 3.86 -10.77 -0.86
C LEU A 16 3.19 -10.65 0.52
N LEU A 17 2.04 -9.96 0.61
CA LEU A 17 1.30 -9.82 1.87
C LEU A 17 0.48 -11.08 2.21
N GLY A 18 0.05 -11.82 1.19
CA GLY A 18 -0.64 -13.10 1.32
C GLY A 18 -2.12 -12.97 1.73
N SER A 19 -2.57 -13.91 2.58
CA SER A 19 -3.98 -14.01 2.98
C SER A 19 -4.52 -12.70 3.56
N GLY A 20 -5.76 -12.33 3.16
CA GLY A 20 -6.42 -11.08 3.55
C GLY A 20 -6.09 -9.86 2.68
N TYR A 21 -5.08 -9.95 1.80
CA TYR A 21 -4.61 -8.87 0.93
C TYR A 21 -4.72 -9.21 -0.56
N SER A 22 -5.91 -9.64 -1.00
CA SER A 22 -6.20 -9.71 -2.44
C SER A 22 -6.09 -8.33 -3.09
N ARG A 23 -5.87 -8.26 -4.41
CA ARG A 23 -5.82 -6.98 -5.16
C ARG A 23 -7.02 -6.07 -4.83
N ARG A 24 -8.24 -6.63 -4.81
CA ARG A 24 -9.47 -5.91 -4.45
C ARG A 24 -9.46 -5.42 -3.00
N SER A 25 -8.95 -6.25 -2.09
CA SER A 25 -8.80 -5.91 -0.67
C SER A 25 -7.83 -4.75 -0.47
N ILE A 26 -6.72 -4.72 -1.21
CA ILE A 26 -5.74 -3.63 -1.20
C ILE A 26 -6.37 -2.33 -1.74
N LEU A 27 -7.02 -2.38 -2.91
CA LEU A 27 -7.69 -1.22 -3.49
C LEU A 27 -8.75 -0.64 -2.54
N ARG A 28 -9.58 -1.49 -1.92
CA ARG A 28 -10.56 -1.05 -0.92
C ARG A 28 -9.91 -0.24 0.22
N ARG A 29 -8.72 -0.62 0.68
CA ARG A 29 -8.01 0.10 1.76
C ARG A 29 -7.47 1.44 1.32
N VAL A 30 -6.96 1.50 0.09
CA VAL A 30 -6.54 2.75 -0.53
C VAL A 30 -7.73 3.69 -0.70
N ASP A 31 -8.83 3.21 -1.29
CA ASP A 31 -9.98 4.05 -1.62
C ASP A 31 -10.82 4.44 -0.39
N SER A 32 -10.82 3.63 0.67
CA SER A 32 -11.48 3.98 1.94
C SER A 32 -10.66 4.90 2.84
N GLY A 33 -9.40 5.17 2.49
CA GLY A 33 -8.48 5.94 3.34
C GLY A 33 -7.92 5.16 4.54
N GLU A 34 -8.20 3.85 4.67
CA GLU A 34 -7.57 2.97 5.66
C GLU A 34 -6.03 2.99 5.50
N TRP A 35 -5.55 3.13 4.26
CA TRP A 35 -4.14 3.37 3.93
C TRP A 35 -3.93 4.80 3.43
N ARG A 36 -2.96 5.50 4.01
CA ARG A 36 -2.68 6.91 3.72
C ARG A 36 -1.70 7.05 2.57
N GLU A 37 -2.01 7.98 1.67
CA GLU A 37 -1.11 8.34 0.58
C GLU A 37 0.17 8.97 1.14
N GLY A 38 1.32 8.66 0.55
CA GLY A 38 2.65 9.07 1.02
C GLY A 38 3.23 8.17 2.12
N PHE A 39 2.42 7.30 2.75
CA PHE A 39 2.86 6.38 3.80
C PHE A 39 2.74 4.93 3.35
N GLU A 40 1.51 4.38 3.34
CA GLU A 40 1.24 2.99 2.99
C GLU A 40 1.14 2.79 1.47
N TRP A 41 0.84 3.84 0.70
CA TRP A 41 0.82 3.81 -0.76
C TRP A 41 1.16 5.18 -1.37
N ILE A 42 1.48 5.22 -2.66
CA ILE A 42 1.69 6.45 -3.45
C ILE A 42 1.00 6.37 -4.82
N ASP A 43 0.58 7.50 -5.38
CA ASP A 43 0.24 7.61 -6.81
C ASP A 43 1.50 7.93 -7.63
N ASP A 44 2.08 6.92 -8.27
CA ASP A 44 3.27 6.98 -9.12
C ASP A 44 2.91 7.31 -10.58
N ARG A 45 1.82 8.04 -10.81
CA ARG A 45 1.40 8.44 -12.15
C ARG A 45 2.39 9.43 -12.76
N ARG A 46 2.58 9.35 -14.07
CA ARG A 46 3.26 10.43 -14.80
C ARG A 46 2.42 11.71 -14.71
N ALA A 47 3.09 12.87 -14.67
CA ALA A 47 2.40 14.16 -14.66
C ALA A 47 1.42 14.26 -15.84
N GLY A 48 0.16 14.58 -15.55
CA GLY A 48 -0.91 14.68 -16.56
C GLY A 48 -1.58 13.35 -16.96
N ALA A 49 -1.17 12.21 -16.42
CA ALA A 49 -1.86 10.94 -16.70
C ALA A 49 -3.21 10.87 -15.96
N ALA A 50 -4.27 10.49 -16.71
CA ALA A 50 -5.61 10.30 -16.16
C ALA A 50 -5.72 9.05 -15.27
N ASN A 51 -4.92 8.02 -15.56
CA ASN A 51 -4.94 6.76 -14.81
C ASN A 51 -3.96 6.81 -13.63
N ARG A 52 -4.45 6.47 -12.43
CA ARG A 52 -3.63 6.31 -11.22
C ARG A 52 -2.66 5.15 -11.41
N GLN A 53 -1.41 5.33 -10.96
CA GLN A 53 -0.41 4.27 -10.94
C GLN A 53 -0.04 3.98 -9.49
N ILE A 54 -0.86 3.19 -8.81
CA ILE A 54 -0.70 2.93 -7.37
C ILE A 54 0.51 2.02 -7.12
N LYS A 55 1.42 2.49 -6.26
CA LYS A 55 2.46 1.65 -5.64
C LYS A 55 2.25 1.54 -4.14
N ILE A 56 2.43 0.33 -3.62
CA ILE A 56 2.27 0.00 -2.21
C ILE A 56 3.65 -0.01 -1.55
N ASN A 57 3.75 0.67 -0.40
CA ASN A 57 4.93 0.61 0.45
C ASN A 57 4.83 -0.59 1.38
N LEU A 58 5.48 -1.70 1.00
CA LEU A 58 5.40 -2.94 1.79
C LEU A 58 5.98 -2.80 3.19
N THR A 59 7.01 -1.98 3.38
CA THR A 59 7.60 -1.73 4.70
C THR A 59 6.56 -1.10 5.62
N ALA A 60 5.91 -0.02 5.18
CA ALA A 60 4.89 0.68 5.95
C ALA A 60 3.64 -0.20 6.20
N VAL A 61 3.20 -0.96 5.20
CA VAL A 61 2.06 -1.87 5.37
C VAL A 61 2.38 -2.97 6.38
N ASN A 62 3.57 -3.56 6.33
CA ASN A 62 3.97 -4.57 7.31
C ASN A 62 4.05 -3.98 8.72
N GLU A 63 4.59 -2.77 8.90
CA GLU A 63 4.55 -2.06 10.18
C GLU A 63 3.12 -1.78 10.66
N TRP A 64 2.23 -1.35 9.76
CA TRP A 64 0.82 -1.10 10.05
C TRP A 64 0.09 -2.37 10.51
N ARG A 65 0.39 -3.53 9.90
CA ARG A 65 -0.20 -4.83 10.25
C ARG A 65 0.09 -5.25 11.69
N VAL A 66 1.30 -4.97 12.19
CA VAL A 66 1.70 -5.35 13.55
C VAL A 66 1.11 -4.41 14.60
N LYS A 67 0.70 -3.19 14.23
CA LYS A 67 0.04 -2.26 15.16
C LYS A 67 -1.33 -2.81 15.57
N PRO A 68 -1.73 -2.75 16.85
CA PRO A 68 -3.09 -3.07 17.28
C PRO A 68 -4.11 -2.17 16.57
N ALA A 69 -5.30 -2.68 16.25
CA ALA A 69 -6.33 -1.94 15.51
C ALA A 69 -6.70 -0.58 16.14
N ALA A 70 -6.63 -0.47 17.47
CA ALA A 70 -6.87 0.77 18.20
C ALA A 70 -5.79 1.86 18.02
N LYS A 71 -4.66 1.53 17.37
CA LYS A 71 -3.50 2.41 17.16
C LYS A 71 -3.16 2.60 15.68
N ARG A 72 -4.06 2.22 14.78
CA ARG A 72 -3.92 2.33 13.32
C ARG A 72 -4.58 3.58 12.80
#